data_AF-A0A2G8E0B9-F1
#
_entry.id   AF-A0A2G8E0B9-F1
#
_cell.length_a   1.000
_cell.length_b   1.000
_cell.length_c   1.000
_cell.angle_alpha   90.00
_cell.angle_beta   90.00
_cell.angle_gamma   90.00
#
_symmetry.space_group_name_H-M   'P 1'
#
loop_
_entity.id
_entity.type
_entity.pdbx_description
1 polymer ?
#
loop_
_entity_poly.entity_id
_entity_poly.type
_entity_poly.pdbx_seq_one_letter_code
_entity_poly.pdbx_strand_id
1 'polypeptide(L)' 'MAEYQHKKGKVSDNALHALLHDPLFRQRVEVNQKGKGSYRRKDKHARKGFSEGSGKDRFTTALRSAVLAGLARHNPLL' A
#
# COMPACT_ATOMS: atom_id res chain seq x y z
N MET A 1 -31.58 4.25 20.42
CA MET A 1 -30.73 3.18 19.84
C MET A 1 -31.50 2.59 18.66
N ALA A 2 -30.82 2.24 17.57
CA ALA A 2 -31.46 1.61 16.42
C ALA A 2 -31.56 0.09 16.60
N GLU A 3 -32.65 -0.51 16.15
CA GLU A 3 -32.90 -1.96 16.23
C GLU A 3 -32.41 -2.68 14.96
N TYR A 4 -31.94 -3.92 15.11
CA TYR A 4 -31.47 -4.75 13.99
C TYR A 4 -32.62 -5.56 13.38
N GLN A 5 -32.77 -5.51 12.05
CA GLN A 5 -33.79 -6.26 11.32
C GLN A 5 -33.25 -7.62 10.85
N HIS A 6 -33.62 -8.70 11.54
CA HIS A 6 -33.22 -10.07 11.20
C HIS A 6 -34.02 -10.67 10.03
N LYS A 7 -33.47 -11.70 9.38
CA LYS A 7 -34.04 -12.31 8.16
C LYS A 7 -34.93 -13.54 8.40
N LYS A 8 -35.14 -13.93 9.67
CA LYS A 8 -35.92 -15.13 10.05
C LYS A 8 -37.44 -14.94 10.00
N GLY A 9 -37.93 -13.73 9.71
CA GLY A 9 -39.36 -13.42 9.77
C GLY A 9 -39.88 -13.34 11.20
N LYS A 10 -41.14 -13.71 11.43
CA LYS A 10 -41.74 -13.79 12.77
C LYS A 10 -41.15 -14.99 13.52
N VAL A 11 -40.46 -14.73 14.63
CA VAL A 11 -39.91 -15.80 15.49
C VAL A 11 -40.97 -16.18 16.52
N SER A 12 -41.37 -17.45 16.56
CA SER A 12 -42.38 -17.96 17.49
C SER A 12 -41.77 -18.47 18.81
N ASP A 13 -40.76 -19.34 18.71
CA ASP A 13 -40.37 -20.16 19.86
C ASP A 13 -39.19 -19.53 20.63
N ASN A 14 -38.03 -19.39 19.98
CA ASN A 14 -36.81 -18.89 20.62
C ASN A 14 -36.11 -17.83 19.75
N ALA A 15 -36.12 -16.59 20.23
CA ALA A 15 -35.49 -15.44 19.60
C ALA A 15 -33.96 -15.59 19.48
N LEU A 16 -33.27 -16.07 20.52
CA LEU A 16 -31.82 -16.21 20.51
C LEU A 16 -31.37 -17.29 19.53
N HIS A 17 -32.06 -18.43 19.50
CA HIS A 17 -31.75 -19.50 18.56
C HIS A 17 -31.97 -19.04 17.10
N ALA A 18 -33.05 -18.29 16.84
CA ALA A 18 -33.30 -17.71 15.52
C ALA A 18 -32.20 -16.73 15.10
N LEU A 19 -31.77 -15.84 16.01
CA LEU A 19 -30.70 -14.89 15.76
C LEU A 19 -29.35 -15.58 15.56
N LEU A 20 -29.04 -16.61 16.35
CA LEU A 20 -27.78 -17.35 16.22
C LEU A 20 -27.59 -17.93 14.81
N HIS A 21 -28.67 -18.37 14.17
CA HIS A 21 -28.66 -18.88 12.79
C HIS A 21 -28.91 -17.78 11.74
N ASP A 22 -29.00 -16.51 12.13
CA ASP A 22 -29.09 -15.37 11.21
C ASP A 22 -27.68 -14.97 10.72
N PRO A 23 -27.54 -14.37 9.52
CA PRO A 23 -26.23 -13.93 9.01
C PRO A 23 -25.49 -12.95 9.92
N LEU A 24 -26.19 -12.30 10.87
CA LEU A 24 -25.58 -11.47 11.90
C LEU A 24 -24.47 -12.21 12.65
N PHE A 25 -24.72 -13.45 13.06
CA PHE A 25 -23.83 -14.26 13.87
C PHE A 25 -23.15 -15.37 13.05
N ARG A 26 -22.78 -15.06 11.81
CA ARG A 26 -22.00 -15.99 10.98
C ARG A 26 -20.56 -16.14 11.49
N GLN A 27 -19.99 -17.32 11.25
CA GLN A 27 -18.56 -17.53 11.44
C GLN A 27 -17.76 -16.53 10.60
N ARG A 28 -16.83 -15.84 11.25
CA ARG A 28 -15.88 -14.94 10.59
C ARG A 28 -14.54 -15.65 10.47
N VAL A 29 -13.98 -15.63 9.28
CA VAL A 29 -12.64 -16.16 9.00
C VAL A 29 -11.74 -14.97 8.71
N GLU A 30 -10.68 -14.84 9.49
CA GLU A 30 -9.68 -13.80 9.25
C GLU A 30 -8.77 -14.20 8.09
N VAL A 31 -8.42 -13.23 7.24
CA VAL A 31 -7.45 -13.44 6.17
C VAL A 31 -6.05 -13.46 6.77
N ASN A 32 -5.40 -14.61 6.75
CA ASN A 32 -4.04 -14.78 7.20
C ASN A 32 -3.04 -13.93 6.39
N GLN A 33 -1.99 -13.48 7.07
CA GLN A 33 -0.94 -12.67 6.43
C GLN A 33 0.14 -13.53 5.75
N LYS A 34 0.24 -14.82 6.10
CA LYS A 34 1.23 -15.77 5.54
C LYS A 34 0.63 -17.17 5.41
N GLY A 35 1.12 -17.95 4.43
CA GLY A 35 0.71 -19.33 4.17
C GLY A 35 -0.42 -19.45 3.14
N LYS A 36 -1.22 -20.53 3.21
CA LYS A 36 -2.30 -20.81 2.26
C LYS A 36 -3.35 -19.70 2.28
N GLY A 37 -3.70 -19.14 1.13
CA GLY A 37 -4.72 -18.07 1.04
C GLY A 37 -4.23 -16.67 1.41
N SER A 38 -2.95 -16.49 1.76
CA SER A 38 -2.40 -15.19 2.16
C SER A 38 -2.00 -14.28 0.99
N TYR A 39 -1.88 -14.82 -0.23
CA TYR A 39 -1.44 -14.05 -1.39
C TYR A 39 -2.45 -12.95 -1.78
N ARG A 40 -1.96 -11.71 -1.92
CA ARG A 40 -2.75 -10.55 -2.34
C ARG A 40 -2.14 -9.97 -3.62
N ARG A 41 -2.97 -9.74 -4.65
CA ARG A 41 -2.50 -9.14 -5.92
C ARG A 41 -2.00 -7.70 -5.76
N LYS A 42 -2.52 -6.97 -4.78
CA LYS A 42 -2.13 -5.61 -4.44
C LYS A 42 -2.11 -5.47 -2.93
N ASP A 43 -1.02 -4.93 -2.40
CA ASP A 43 -0.92 -4.60 -0.99
C ASP A 43 -1.66 -3.30 -0.66
N LYS A 44 -2.00 -3.11 0.62
CA LYS A 44 -2.68 -1.90 1.13
C LYS A 44 -1.97 -0.61 0.72
N HIS A 45 -0.64 -0.65 0.73
CA HIS A 45 0.23 0.43 0.27
C HIS A 45 1.00 -0.04 -0.96
N ALA A 46 0.27 -0.32 -2.04
CA ALA A 46 0.90 -0.48 -3.35
C ALA A 46 1.75 0.77 -3.61
N ARG A 47 3.05 0.59 -3.87
CA ARG A 47 3.91 1.69 -4.29
C ARG A 47 3.26 2.28 -5.55
N LYS A 48 2.58 3.43 -5.41
CA LYS A 48 2.38 4.34 -6.56
C LYS A 48 3.76 4.48 -7.13
N GLY A 49 3.94 4.11 -8.40
CA GLY A 49 5.24 4.07 -9.05
C GLY A 49 6.06 5.25 -8.56
N PHE A 50 7.22 4.97 -7.95
CA PHE A 50 8.24 5.98 -7.91
C PHE A 50 8.48 6.26 -9.39
N SER A 51 7.86 7.34 -9.89
CA SER A 51 8.22 7.91 -11.17
C SER A 51 9.73 7.95 -11.17
N GLU A 52 10.29 7.32 -12.18
CA GLU A 52 11.70 7.14 -12.44
C GLU A 52 12.42 8.48 -12.40
N GLY A 53 12.69 8.96 -11.19
CA GLY A 53 13.56 10.08 -10.92
C GLY A 53 14.96 9.54 -11.10
N SER A 54 15.43 9.54 -12.34
CA SER A 54 16.83 9.40 -12.68
C SER A 54 17.67 10.30 -11.76
N GLY A 55 18.16 9.71 -10.67
CA GLY A 55 19.21 10.29 -9.82
C GLY A 55 20.59 9.92 -10.32
N LYS A 56 20.74 9.59 -11.61
CA LYS A 56 22.04 9.47 -12.25
C LYS A 56 22.38 10.85 -12.80
N ASP A 57 23.04 11.68 -12.00
CA ASP A 57 23.94 12.76 -12.46
C ASP A 57 24.47 13.60 -11.29
N ARG A 58 25.01 12.94 -10.26
CA ARG A 58 25.80 13.64 -9.22
C ARG A 58 27.31 13.45 -9.38
N PHE A 59 27.75 12.43 -10.13
CA PHE A 59 29.18 12.14 -10.33
C PHE A 59 29.75 12.82 -11.58
N THR A 60 28.99 12.82 -12.68
CA THR A 60 29.40 13.37 -14.00
C THR A 60 29.45 14.89 -14.00
N THR A 61 28.50 15.54 -13.32
CA THR A 61 28.41 17.00 -13.21
C THR A 61 29.62 17.59 -12.46
N ALA A 62 30.05 16.95 -11.37
CA ALA A 62 31.19 17.40 -10.57
C ALA A 62 32.53 17.28 -11.33
N LEU A 63 32.70 16.21 -12.12
CA LEU A 63 33.90 15.99 -12.93
C LEU A 63 33.98 16.98 -14.10
N ARG A 64 32.85 17.32 -14.73
CA ARG A 64 32.78 18.37 -15.77
C ARG A 64 33.08 19.77 -15.24
N SER A 65 32.55 20.13 -14.07
CA SER A 65 32.87 21.44 -13.45
C SER A 65 34.33 21.55 -13.04
N ALA A 66 34.93 20.47 -12.53
CA ALA A 66 36.33 20.45 -12.15
C ALA A 66 37.28 20.57 -13.36
N VAL A 67 36.97 19.90 -14.48
CA VAL A 67 37.76 19.98 -15.71
C VAL A 67 37.66 21.36 -16.37
N LEU A 68 36.47 21.97 -16.40
CA LEU A 68 36.27 23.33 -16.93
C LEU A 68 36.99 24.39 -16.08
N ALA A 69 36.95 24.27 -14.76
CA ALA A 69 37.70 25.15 -13.85
C ALA A 69 39.22 24.93 -13.89
N GLY A 70 39.67 23.74 -14.32
CA GLY A 70 41.09 23.43 -14.53
C GLY A 70 41.67 24.04 -15.81
N LEU A 71 40.91 24.04 -16.90
CA LEU A 71 41.34 24.56 -18.20
C LEU A 71 41.40 26.10 -18.27
N ALA A 72 40.68 26.80 -17.40
CA ALA A 72 40.66 28.27 -17.38
C ALA A 72 41.86 28.93 -16.66
N ARG A 73 42.81 28.15 -16.13
CA ARG A 73 43.93 28.67 -15.29
C ARG A 73 45.26 28.88 -16.01
N HIS A 74 45.35 28.63 -17.32
CA HIS A 74 46.56 28.93 -18.08
C HIS A 74 46.23 29.69 -19.37
N ASN A 75 46.13 31.01 -19.24
CA ASN A 75 46.44 31.93 -20.33
C ASN A 75 47.55 32.88 -19.83
N PRO A 76 48.84 32.55 -19.99
CA PRO A 76 49.90 33.50 -19.74
C PRO A 76 49.93 34.49 -20.91
N LEU A 77 49.73 35.75 -20.56
CA LEU A 77 49.87 36.93 -21.41
C LEU A 77 51.09 36.80 -22.34
N LEU A 78 50.85 36.84 -23.65
CA LEU A 78 51.64 37.51 -24.70
C LEU A 78 50.76 37.71 -25.93
#